data_AF-A0A6S7IKH4-F1
#
_entry.id   AF-A0A6S7IKH4-F1
#
_cell.length_a   1.000
_cell.length_b   1.000
_cell.length_c   1.000
_cell.angle_alpha   90.00
_cell.angle_beta   90.00
_cell.angle_gamma   90.00
#
_symmetry.space_group_name_H-M   'P 1'
#
loop_
_entity.id
_entity.type
_entity.pdbx_description
1 polymer ?
#
loop_
_entity_poly.entity_id
_entity_poly.type
_entity_poly.pdbx_seq_one_letter_code
_entity_poly.pdbx_strand_id
1 'polypeptide(L)'
;MEEELQQQMTDALNEQIWDDNVQSEEDAVPSLNAQEIFPDLKKGIKLPKSPLQCDNYGFVDANNNNEFESKYKLCSAKELKKVFKKLMCENGDLKEIKFVAKKLRCHLSKNNTDLQHADVNASDNIDHDKLFNNNFSGYVKKFLKKKTQSFPTFGLAQCSAYFTKTLSAVIPNKTFNIPSWIPKFNSPTTPFNLDPATYNEITNVIRKMKPSGSPCPLDQISVICLKRSPYLRTYLTEIIHVAWSSGIAPSEWKKACTILIHKKDETDNPSNFRPITLEYVPLKVFTSCLRNKIFAFLSENNYIEHDIQKGFTPNVAGTVEHTAHMAHIINTARIKQRSLVITLLDLKNAFGELHHNLIYKVLQYHHIPDPINELIRSLYTNFQTSIITEKFSAPFIT
;
A
#
# COMPACT_ATOMS: atom_id res chain seq x y z
N MET A 1 47.94 33.73 16.74
CA MET A 1 46.52 33.53 16.36
C MET A 1 46.26 32.16 15.76
N GLU A 2 47.11 31.62 14.87
CA GLU A 2 47.00 30.21 14.42
C GLU A 2 47.51 29.19 15.45
N GLU A 3 48.47 29.55 16.31
CA GLU A 3 48.98 28.65 17.38
C GLU A 3 48.05 28.57 18.61
N GLU A 4 47.28 29.61 18.93
CA GLU A 4 46.27 29.55 20.01
C GLU A 4 45.05 28.71 19.63
N LEU A 5 44.70 28.65 18.33
CA LEU A 5 43.61 27.81 17.84
C LEU A 5 43.98 26.32 17.85
N GLN A 6 45.26 25.99 17.62
CA GLN A 6 45.74 24.61 17.72
C GLN A 6 45.87 24.13 19.17
N GLN A 7 46.24 25.01 20.11
CA GLN A 7 46.28 24.66 21.53
C GLN A 7 44.86 24.42 22.09
N GLN A 8 43.87 25.25 21.73
CA GLN A 8 42.47 25.04 22.15
C GLN A 8 41.81 23.79 21.53
N MET A 9 42.19 23.40 20.31
CA MET A 9 41.72 22.14 19.71
C MET A 9 42.36 20.90 20.35
N THR A 10 43.59 21.01 20.86
CA THR A 10 44.30 19.89 21.50
C THR A 10 43.83 19.69 22.94
N ASP A 11 43.46 20.76 23.64
CA ASP A 11 42.92 20.71 25.00
C ASP A 11 41.45 20.23 25.02
N ALA A 12 40.65 20.53 23.98
CA ALA A 12 39.28 20.01 23.84
C ALA A 12 39.21 18.52 23.41
N LEU A 13 40.30 17.96 22.88
CA LEU A 13 40.41 16.55 22.48
C LEU A 13 40.99 15.65 23.60
N ASN A 14 41.50 16.23 24.69
CA ASN A 14 42.11 15.50 25.80
C ASN A 14 41.25 15.43 27.08
N GLU A 15 40.08 16.09 27.13
CA GLU A 15 39.12 15.95 28.25
C GLU A 15 38.02 14.89 28.01
N GLN A 16 38.12 14.11 26.94
CA GLN A 16 37.29 12.94 26.73
C GLN A 16 38.20 11.74 26.50
N ILE A 17 38.50 10.99 27.57
CA ILE A 17 38.71 9.52 27.65
C ILE A 17 39.30 9.22 29.06
N TRP A 18 38.72 8.24 29.75
CA TRP A 18 38.98 7.68 31.10
C TRP A 18 38.20 8.27 32.29
N ASP A 19 36.97 7.77 32.46
CA ASP A 19 36.70 6.95 33.66
C ASP A 19 35.90 5.71 33.23
N ASP A 20 36.64 4.62 33.03
CA ASP A 20 36.13 3.26 32.97
C ASP A 20 35.65 2.87 34.37
N ASN A 21 34.34 2.94 34.59
CA ASN A 21 33.62 2.17 35.60
C ASN A 21 32.12 2.15 35.27
N VAL A 22 31.76 1.45 34.21
CA VAL A 22 30.39 0.94 34.06
C VAL A 22 30.44 -0.55 34.36
N GLN A 23 30.35 -0.86 35.66
CA GLN A 23 29.78 -2.13 36.07
C GLN A 23 28.38 -2.24 35.44
N SER A 24 28.11 -3.45 34.96
CA SER A 24 26.83 -3.93 34.48
C SER A 24 25.66 -3.51 35.39
N GLU A 25 24.95 -2.45 35.02
CA GLU A 25 23.56 -2.26 35.38
C GLU A 25 22.72 -2.60 34.14
N GLU A 26 22.12 -3.78 34.19
CA GLU A 26 20.97 -4.12 33.36
C GLU A 26 19.88 -3.09 33.67
N ASP A 27 19.73 -2.08 32.82
CA ASP A 27 18.56 -1.20 32.83
C ASP A 27 17.33 -2.03 32.48
N ALA A 28 16.75 -2.58 33.53
CA ALA A 28 15.40 -3.09 33.57
C ALA A 28 14.47 -1.96 33.14
N VAL A 29 14.00 -2.03 31.88
CA VAL A 29 12.75 -1.37 31.48
C VAL A 29 11.72 -1.70 32.57
N PRO A 30 11.09 -0.72 33.23
CA PRO A 30 10.08 -1.02 34.22
C PRO A 30 9.01 -1.85 33.51
N SER A 31 8.89 -3.12 33.88
CA SER A 31 7.76 -3.94 33.48
C SER A 31 6.53 -3.32 34.15
N LEU A 32 5.95 -2.32 33.49
CA LEU A 32 4.63 -1.82 33.82
C LEU A 32 3.69 -3.01 33.65
N ASN A 33 3.33 -3.59 34.79
CA ASN A 33 2.50 -4.75 34.87
C ASN A 33 1.18 -4.39 34.19
N ALA A 34 0.85 -5.09 33.09
CA ALA A 34 -0.40 -4.88 32.34
C ALA A 34 -1.66 -5.04 33.24
N GLN A 35 -1.49 -5.60 34.44
CA GLN A 35 -2.49 -5.73 35.49
C GLN A 35 -2.88 -4.41 36.19
N GLU A 36 -2.02 -3.38 36.19
CA GLU A 36 -2.29 -2.11 36.90
C GLU A 36 -3.00 -1.07 36.03
N ILE A 37 -2.87 -1.16 34.70
CA ILE A 37 -3.46 -0.18 33.76
C ILE A 37 -4.94 -0.52 33.46
N PHE A 38 -5.38 -1.75 33.71
CA PHE A 38 -6.73 -2.22 33.34
C PHE A 38 -7.37 -3.15 34.39
N PRO A 39 -8.00 -2.62 35.44
CA PRO A 39 -8.69 -3.45 36.44
C PRO A 39 -9.90 -4.24 35.87
N ASP A 40 -10.44 -3.85 34.71
CA ASP A 40 -11.61 -4.48 34.08
C ASP A 40 -11.31 -5.67 33.15
N LEU A 41 -10.04 -5.99 32.86
CA LEU A 41 -9.67 -7.19 32.07
C LEU A 41 -9.99 -8.51 32.79
N LYS A 42 -10.32 -8.49 34.09
CA LYS A 42 -10.83 -9.66 34.85
C LYS A 42 -12.27 -10.04 34.51
N LYS A 43 -13.05 -9.15 33.90
CA LYS A 43 -14.40 -9.50 33.41
C LYS A 43 -14.23 -10.11 32.03
N GLY A 44 -14.17 -11.44 31.99
CA GLY A 44 -14.19 -12.19 30.72
C GLY A 44 -15.23 -11.63 29.75
N ILE A 45 -14.86 -11.61 28.46
CA ILE A 45 -15.66 -11.06 27.36
C ILE A 45 -17.09 -11.61 27.47
N LYS A 46 -18.04 -10.78 27.91
CA LYS A 46 -19.46 -11.14 27.95
C LYS A 46 -20.00 -11.04 26.53
N LEU A 47 -20.12 -12.18 25.87
CA LEU A 47 -20.85 -12.31 24.62
C LEU A 47 -22.28 -11.74 24.80
N PRO A 48 -22.78 -10.92 23.86
CA PRO A 48 -24.18 -10.52 23.88
C PRO A 48 -25.07 -11.77 23.77
N LYS A 49 -26.03 -11.90 24.71
CA LYS A 49 -26.86 -13.11 24.90
C LYS A 49 -28.03 -13.24 23.92
N SER A 50 -28.18 -12.34 22.95
CA SER A 50 -29.28 -12.38 21.99
C SER A 50 -28.78 -12.18 20.55
N PRO A 51 -29.28 -12.95 19.57
CA PRO A 51 -29.04 -12.66 18.17
C PRO A 51 -29.67 -11.31 17.85
N LEU A 52 -28.89 -10.36 17.34
CA LEU A 52 -29.45 -9.28 16.55
C LEU A 52 -30.06 -9.92 15.30
N GLN A 53 -31.39 -9.94 15.26
CA GLN A 53 -32.17 -10.42 14.14
C GLN A 53 -31.92 -9.47 12.96
N CYS A 54 -31.04 -9.87 12.05
CA CYS A 54 -30.83 -9.19 10.77
C CYS A 54 -31.48 -10.03 9.68
N ASP A 55 -32.60 -9.55 9.16
CA ASP A 55 -33.33 -10.20 8.08
C ASP A 55 -32.51 -10.20 6.78
N ASN A 56 -32.48 -11.39 6.17
CA ASN A 56 -32.25 -11.67 4.76
C ASN A 56 -30.90 -11.26 4.13
N TYR A 57 -29.89 -12.11 4.35
CA TYR A 57 -28.84 -12.32 3.34
C TYR A 57 -29.29 -13.44 2.39
N GLY A 58 -29.57 -13.05 1.15
CA GLY A 58 -30.16 -13.89 0.11
C GLY A 58 -29.46 -15.23 -0.10
N PHE A 59 -30.21 -16.30 0.13
CA PHE A 59 -30.12 -17.50 -0.69
C PHE A 59 -30.76 -17.20 -2.04
N VAL A 60 -30.09 -17.58 -3.13
CA VAL A 60 -30.71 -17.58 -4.46
C VAL A 60 -31.45 -18.90 -4.59
N ASP A 61 -32.78 -18.83 -4.65
CA ASP A 61 -33.64 -19.95 -5.02
C ASP A 61 -33.19 -20.51 -6.38
N ALA A 62 -32.82 -21.78 -6.40
CA ALA A 62 -32.37 -22.50 -7.60
C ALA A 62 -33.51 -22.80 -8.59
N ASN A 63 -34.76 -22.40 -8.32
CA ASN A 63 -35.94 -22.94 -8.99
C ASN A 63 -36.48 -22.17 -10.21
N ASN A 64 -35.93 -21.00 -10.60
CA ASN A 64 -36.47 -20.22 -11.75
C ASN A 64 -35.57 -20.16 -13.00
N ASN A 65 -34.45 -20.89 -13.09
CA ASN A 65 -33.56 -20.80 -14.25
C ASN A 65 -34.06 -21.53 -15.52
N ASN A 66 -35.03 -22.45 -15.41
CA ASN A 66 -35.42 -23.32 -16.53
C ASN A 66 -36.25 -22.61 -17.63
N GLU A 67 -37.02 -21.59 -17.28
CA GLU A 67 -37.88 -20.87 -18.23
C GLU A 67 -37.06 -19.96 -19.17
N PHE A 68 -36.14 -19.18 -18.62
CA PHE A 68 -35.27 -18.29 -19.41
C PHE A 68 -34.23 -19.05 -20.23
N GLU A 69 -33.75 -20.20 -19.74
CA GLU A 69 -32.80 -21.03 -20.48
C GLU A 69 -33.43 -21.57 -21.77
N SER A 70 -34.71 -21.96 -21.72
CA SER A 70 -35.48 -22.41 -22.87
C SER A 70 -35.76 -21.26 -23.86
N LYS A 71 -36.16 -20.08 -23.36
CA LYS A 71 -36.48 -18.89 -24.17
C LYS A 71 -35.30 -18.33 -24.95
N TYR A 72 -34.10 -18.36 -24.37
CA TYR A 72 -32.90 -17.73 -24.96
C TYR A 72 -31.84 -18.74 -25.41
N LYS A 73 -32.17 -20.04 -25.51
CA LYS A 73 -31.20 -21.11 -25.80
C LYS A 73 -30.47 -20.93 -27.13
N LEU A 74 -31.19 -20.51 -28.16
CA LEU A 74 -30.71 -20.45 -29.56
C LEU A 74 -30.43 -19.03 -30.06
N CYS A 75 -30.49 -18.01 -29.19
CA CYS A 75 -30.29 -16.63 -29.62
C CYS A 75 -28.81 -16.32 -29.90
N SER A 76 -28.54 -15.67 -31.03
CA SER A 76 -27.23 -15.13 -31.36
C SER A 76 -26.85 -13.93 -30.48
N ALA A 77 -25.56 -13.60 -30.42
CA ALA A 77 -25.08 -12.44 -29.65
C ALA A 77 -25.67 -11.10 -30.10
N LYS A 78 -26.04 -10.95 -31.39
CA LYS A 78 -26.71 -9.74 -31.91
C LYS A 78 -28.15 -9.64 -31.42
N GLU A 79 -28.85 -10.76 -31.37
CA GLU A 79 -30.24 -10.82 -30.86
C GLU A 79 -30.27 -10.58 -29.36
N LEU A 80 -29.37 -11.21 -28.59
CA LEU A 80 -29.24 -10.98 -27.15
C LEU A 80 -28.94 -9.51 -26.82
N LYS A 81 -28.14 -8.81 -27.63
CA LYS A 81 -27.91 -7.37 -27.48
C LYS A 81 -29.17 -6.54 -27.70
N LYS A 82 -29.96 -6.85 -28.74
CA LYS A 82 -31.23 -6.16 -29.02
C LYS A 82 -32.24 -6.38 -27.90
N VAL A 83 -32.38 -7.63 -27.44
CA VAL A 83 -33.28 -8.00 -26.34
C VAL A 83 -32.86 -7.32 -25.04
N PHE A 84 -31.57 -7.35 -24.68
CA PHE A 84 -31.06 -6.66 -23.50
C PHE A 84 -31.35 -5.17 -23.53
N LYS A 85 -31.12 -4.52 -24.68
CA LYS A 85 -31.39 -3.08 -24.84
C LYS A 85 -32.89 -2.77 -24.72
N LYS A 86 -33.76 -3.61 -25.29
CA LYS A 86 -35.21 -3.46 -25.18
C LYS A 86 -35.69 -3.61 -23.73
N LEU A 87 -35.26 -4.67 -23.04
CA LEU A 87 -35.61 -4.92 -21.64
C LEU A 87 -35.16 -3.80 -20.69
N MET A 88 -34.00 -3.19 -20.95
CA MET A 88 -33.49 -2.06 -20.18
C MET A 88 -34.27 -0.75 -20.44
N CYS A 89 -34.78 -0.55 -21.66
CA CYS A 89 -35.60 0.64 -21.98
C CYS A 89 -37.03 0.53 -21.46
N GLU A 90 -37.58 -0.68 -21.37
CA GLU A 90 -38.99 -0.94 -21.00
C GLU A 90 -39.17 -1.28 -19.51
N ASN A 91 -38.15 -1.15 -18.66
CA ASN A 91 -38.16 -1.58 -17.26
C ASN A 91 -38.63 -3.05 -17.08
N GLY A 92 -38.10 -3.95 -17.91
CA GLY A 92 -38.42 -5.38 -17.85
C GLY A 92 -37.99 -6.08 -16.55
N ASP A 93 -38.39 -7.33 -16.37
CA ASP A 93 -38.08 -8.12 -15.17
C ASP A 93 -36.56 -8.18 -14.91
N LEU A 94 -36.17 -7.76 -13.69
CA LEU A 94 -34.78 -7.72 -13.24
C LEU A 94 -34.09 -9.10 -13.30
N LYS A 95 -34.85 -10.19 -13.14
CA LYS A 95 -34.32 -11.55 -13.23
C LYS A 95 -33.97 -11.91 -14.67
N GLU A 96 -34.83 -11.56 -15.63
CA GLU A 96 -34.60 -11.76 -17.06
C GLU A 96 -33.44 -10.91 -17.58
N ILE A 97 -33.35 -9.63 -17.18
CA ILE A 97 -32.24 -8.73 -17.51
C ILE A 97 -30.90 -9.32 -17.06
N LYS A 98 -30.82 -9.82 -15.83
CA LYS A 98 -29.60 -10.46 -15.29
C LYS A 98 -29.24 -11.73 -16.07
N PHE A 99 -30.23 -12.53 -16.45
CA PHE A 99 -30.02 -13.76 -17.22
C PHE A 99 -29.49 -13.47 -18.63
N VAL A 100 -30.14 -12.58 -19.38
CA VAL A 100 -29.72 -12.17 -20.74
C VAL A 100 -28.33 -11.54 -20.72
N ALA A 101 -28.03 -10.68 -19.73
CA ALA A 101 -26.71 -10.09 -19.55
C ALA A 101 -25.62 -11.14 -19.32
N LYS A 102 -25.90 -12.16 -18.48
CA LYS A 102 -24.97 -13.27 -18.22
C LYS A 102 -24.71 -14.07 -19.49
N LYS A 103 -25.76 -14.42 -20.24
CA LYS A 103 -25.65 -15.19 -21.49
C LYS A 103 -24.91 -14.43 -22.59
N LEU A 104 -25.16 -13.13 -22.72
CA LEU A 104 -24.45 -12.25 -23.65
C LEU A 104 -22.95 -12.18 -23.32
N ARG A 105 -22.57 -12.08 -22.04
CA ARG A 105 -21.16 -12.11 -21.62
C ARG A 105 -20.49 -13.44 -21.98
N CYS A 106 -21.17 -14.56 -21.78
CA CYS A 106 -20.64 -15.88 -22.16
C CYS A 106 -20.37 -15.98 -23.67
N HIS A 107 -21.27 -15.49 -24.53
CA HIS A 107 -21.05 -15.46 -25.98
C HIS A 107 -19.86 -14.58 -26.38
N LEU A 108 -19.73 -13.39 -25.78
CA LEU A 108 -18.61 -12.49 -26.06
C LEU A 108 -17.27 -13.04 -25.54
N SER A 109 -17.30 -13.83 -24.46
CA SER A 109 -16.12 -14.50 -23.93
C SER A 109 -15.63 -15.63 -24.84
N LYS A 110 -16.54 -16.42 -25.43
CA LYS A 110 -16.18 -17.53 -26.35
C LYS A 110 -15.55 -17.04 -27.65
N ASN A 111 -16.05 -15.95 -28.23
CA ASN A 111 -15.45 -15.36 -29.43
C ASN A 111 -14.03 -14.78 -29.19
N ASN A 112 -13.68 -14.46 -27.93
CA ASN A 112 -12.34 -13.99 -27.58
C ASN A 112 -11.31 -15.12 -27.42
N THR A 113 -11.75 -16.37 -27.23
CA THR A 113 -10.89 -17.56 -27.22
C THR A 113 -10.58 -18.04 -28.63
N ASP A 114 -11.50 -17.90 -29.59
CA ASP A 114 -11.26 -18.32 -30.99
C ASP A 114 -10.26 -17.39 -31.71
N LEU A 115 -10.19 -16.12 -31.33
CA LEU A 115 -9.17 -15.16 -31.82
C LEU A 115 -7.77 -15.38 -31.23
N GLN A 116 -7.59 -16.29 -30.26
CA GLN A 116 -6.27 -16.58 -29.67
C GLN A 116 -5.55 -17.73 -30.36
N HIS A 117 -6.20 -18.46 -31.29
CA HIS A 117 -5.61 -19.58 -32.01
C HIS A 117 -5.26 -19.29 -33.48
N ALA A 118 -5.59 -18.10 -33.99
CA ALA A 118 -5.14 -17.64 -35.30
C ALA A 118 -4.13 -16.49 -35.11
N ASP A 119 -2.88 -16.76 -35.49
CA ASP A 119 -1.73 -15.86 -35.68
C ASP A 119 -0.55 -16.16 -34.75
N VAL A 120 0.16 -17.24 -35.10
CA VAL A 120 1.54 -17.49 -34.65
C VAL A 120 2.57 -17.02 -35.69
N ASN A 121 2.19 -16.65 -36.91
CA ASN A 121 3.17 -16.24 -37.93
C ASN A 121 2.70 -15.00 -38.71
N ALA A 122 3.11 -13.79 -38.30
CA ALA A 122 3.09 -12.61 -39.17
C ALA A 122 4.15 -11.58 -38.71
N SER A 123 4.80 -11.00 -39.71
CA SER A 123 6.05 -10.24 -39.76
C SER A 123 6.02 -8.81 -39.20
N ASP A 124 7.23 -8.24 -39.07
CA ASP A 124 7.63 -6.92 -38.55
C ASP A 124 7.05 -5.68 -39.27
N ASN A 125 5.75 -5.61 -39.55
CA ASN A 125 5.13 -4.39 -40.09
C ASN A 125 3.75 -4.13 -39.49
N ILE A 126 3.73 -4.03 -38.17
CA ILE A 126 2.51 -3.77 -37.40
C ILE A 126 2.34 -2.25 -37.24
N ASP A 127 1.30 -1.70 -37.87
CA ASP A 127 0.86 -0.33 -37.62
C ASP A 127 0.26 -0.24 -36.20
N HIS A 128 1.13 0.13 -35.26
CA HIS A 128 0.83 0.22 -33.83
C HIS A 128 -0.26 1.26 -33.54
N ASP A 129 -0.31 2.36 -34.29
CA ASP A 129 -1.29 3.42 -34.11
C ASP A 129 -2.69 2.95 -34.51
N LYS A 130 -2.79 2.21 -35.61
CA LYS A 130 -4.08 1.63 -36.05
C LYS A 130 -4.59 0.56 -35.10
N LEU A 131 -3.73 -0.30 -34.55
CA LEU A 131 -4.14 -1.29 -33.55
C LEU A 131 -4.52 -0.66 -32.20
N PHE A 132 -3.80 0.38 -31.79
CA PHE A 132 -4.11 1.15 -30.58
C PHE A 132 -5.48 1.82 -30.69
N ASN A 133 -5.77 2.47 -31.83
CA ASN A 133 -7.04 3.16 -32.04
C ASN A 133 -8.23 2.19 -32.19
N ASN A 134 -8.03 1.04 -32.85
CA ASN A 134 -9.11 0.08 -33.09
C ASN A 134 -9.43 -0.80 -31.88
N ASN A 135 -8.43 -1.11 -31.03
CA ASN A 135 -8.63 -1.97 -29.86
C ASN A 135 -7.62 -1.64 -28.76
N PHE A 136 -7.69 -0.42 -28.21
CA PHE A 136 -6.82 0.06 -27.14
C PHE A 136 -6.66 -0.96 -26.02
N SER A 137 -7.76 -1.51 -25.49
CA SER A 137 -7.69 -2.46 -24.36
C SER A 137 -7.01 -3.77 -24.73
N GLY A 138 -7.29 -4.32 -25.92
CA GLY A 138 -6.65 -5.56 -26.40
C GLY A 138 -5.18 -5.35 -26.74
N TYR A 139 -4.85 -4.24 -27.37
CA TYR A 139 -3.49 -3.85 -27.72
C TYR A 139 -2.64 -3.61 -26.47
N VAL A 140 -3.12 -2.80 -25.52
CA VAL A 140 -2.45 -2.57 -24.23
C VAL A 140 -2.28 -3.88 -23.47
N LYS A 141 -3.30 -4.75 -23.45
CA LYS A 141 -3.17 -6.09 -22.83
C LYS A 141 -2.14 -6.97 -23.53
N LYS A 142 -2.05 -6.94 -24.87
CA LYS A 142 -1.09 -7.73 -25.65
C LYS A 142 0.34 -7.20 -25.47
N PHE A 143 0.51 -5.88 -25.47
CA PHE A 143 1.78 -5.19 -25.22
C PHE A 143 2.28 -5.42 -23.79
N LEU A 144 1.38 -5.37 -22.80
CA LEU A 144 1.72 -5.61 -21.39
C LEU A 144 1.78 -7.10 -21.03
N LYS A 145 1.12 -8.01 -21.77
CA LYS A 145 1.24 -9.46 -21.58
C LYS A 145 2.42 -10.02 -22.37
N LYS A 146 3.59 -10.03 -21.73
CA LYS A 146 4.43 -11.23 -21.56
C LYS A 146 5.65 -10.87 -20.70
N LYS A 147 5.50 -11.07 -19.39
CA LYS A 147 6.51 -11.77 -18.62
C LYS A 147 5.78 -12.89 -17.89
N THR A 148 6.08 -14.13 -18.26
CA THR A 148 5.86 -15.27 -17.35
C THR A 148 6.50 -14.87 -16.04
N GLN A 149 5.77 -14.95 -14.92
CA GLN A 149 6.36 -14.66 -13.61
C GLN A 149 7.49 -15.68 -13.42
N SER A 150 8.72 -15.22 -13.64
CA SER A 150 9.89 -16.07 -13.57
C SER A 150 10.29 -16.15 -12.10
N PHE A 151 10.45 -17.38 -11.63
CA PHE A 151 10.73 -17.64 -10.24
C PHE A 151 12.22 -17.52 -9.96
N PRO A 152 12.60 -17.12 -8.73
CA PRO A 152 13.99 -17.14 -8.30
C PRO A 152 14.63 -18.52 -8.51
N THR A 153 15.81 -18.54 -9.14
CA THR A 153 16.61 -19.76 -9.29
C THR A 153 17.78 -19.83 -8.30
N PHE A 154 18.10 -18.73 -7.63
CA PHE A 154 19.11 -18.70 -6.57
C PHE A 154 18.70 -19.47 -5.32
N GLY A 155 19.70 -19.91 -4.55
CA GLY A 155 19.51 -20.65 -3.30
C GLY A 155 19.28 -19.75 -2.07
N LEU A 156 18.92 -20.38 -0.96
CA LEU A 156 18.66 -19.71 0.33
C LEU A 156 19.86 -18.87 0.81
N ALA A 157 21.07 -19.42 0.76
CA ALA A 157 22.27 -18.74 1.26
C ALA A 157 22.55 -17.41 0.51
N GLN A 158 22.44 -17.43 -0.82
CA GLN A 158 22.61 -16.24 -1.65
C GLN A 158 21.51 -15.20 -1.38
N CYS A 159 20.27 -15.67 -1.24
CA CYS A 159 19.13 -14.81 -0.90
C CYS A 159 19.34 -14.10 0.44
N SER A 160 19.59 -14.87 1.52
CA SER A 160 19.81 -14.33 2.86
C SER A 160 20.98 -13.36 2.88
N ALA A 161 22.13 -13.73 2.31
CA ALA A 161 23.30 -12.83 2.28
C ALA A 161 23.01 -11.50 1.57
N TYR A 162 22.34 -11.54 0.42
CA TYR A 162 22.00 -10.33 -0.35
C TYR A 162 21.03 -9.42 0.42
N PHE A 163 19.94 -9.97 0.95
CA PHE A 163 18.91 -9.16 1.58
C PHE A 163 19.26 -8.74 3.00
N THR A 164 20.00 -9.54 3.77
CA THR A 164 20.56 -9.08 5.05
C THR A 164 21.49 -7.88 4.80
N LYS A 165 22.39 -7.96 3.81
CA LYS A 165 23.23 -6.81 3.45
C LYS A 165 22.43 -5.58 3.02
N THR A 166 21.35 -5.78 2.26
CA THR A 166 20.56 -4.67 1.70
C THR A 166 19.66 -4.02 2.75
N LEU A 167 19.08 -4.80 3.65
CA LEU A 167 18.11 -4.33 4.64
C LEU A 167 18.81 -3.83 5.92
N SER A 168 19.90 -4.45 6.35
CA SER A 168 20.65 -4.05 7.54
C SER A 168 21.55 -2.82 7.34
N ALA A 169 21.59 -2.24 6.13
CA ALA A 169 22.45 -1.09 5.79
C ALA A 169 21.98 0.26 6.39
N VAL A 170 21.02 0.27 7.31
CA VAL A 170 20.55 1.49 7.97
C VAL A 170 21.49 1.83 9.13
N ILE A 171 22.35 2.83 8.95
CA ILE A 171 23.31 3.28 9.97
C ILE A 171 22.56 4.02 11.09
N PRO A 172 22.34 3.43 12.27
CA PRO A 172 21.38 3.95 13.26
C PRO A 172 21.72 5.36 13.79
N ASN A 173 22.98 5.79 13.69
CA ASN A 173 23.49 6.99 14.37
C ASN A 173 23.62 8.23 13.47
N LYS A 174 23.06 8.22 12.25
CA LYS A 174 23.12 9.42 11.40
C LYS A 174 22.07 10.45 11.83
N THR A 175 22.53 11.60 12.31
CA THR A 175 21.69 12.76 12.60
C THR A 175 21.37 13.51 11.30
N PHE A 176 20.09 13.76 11.05
CA PHE A 176 19.64 14.59 9.93
C PHE A 176 19.18 15.94 10.47
N ASN A 177 19.72 17.01 9.90
CA ASN A 177 19.23 18.37 10.12
C ASN A 177 18.60 18.86 8.83
N ILE A 178 17.42 19.47 8.95
CA ILE A 178 16.77 20.13 7.81
C ILE A 178 17.68 21.29 7.38
N PRO A 179 18.13 21.33 6.12
CA PRO A 179 18.97 22.42 5.64
C PRO A 179 18.33 23.79 5.84
N SER A 180 19.14 24.80 6.15
CA SER A 180 18.67 26.17 6.45
C SER A 180 17.96 26.86 5.29
N TRP A 181 18.20 26.41 4.05
CA TRP A 181 17.55 26.94 2.84
C TRP A 181 16.12 26.41 2.64
N ILE A 182 15.68 25.40 3.38
CA ILE A 182 14.30 24.91 3.30
C ILE A 182 13.37 25.88 4.05
N PRO A 183 12.31 26.42 3.40
CA PRO A 183 11.43 27.43 4.01
C PRO A 183 10.61 26.86 5.16
N LYS A 184 10.85 27.30 6.40
CA LYS A 184 10.13 26.83 7.59
C LYS A 184 8.63 27.10 7.49
N PHE A 185 7.83 26.13 7.93
CA PHE A 185 6.39 26.31 8.06
C PHE A 185 6.03 27.24 9.22
N ASN A 186 4.89 27.92 9.07
CA ASN A 186 4.26 28.64 10.17
C ASN A 186 3.65 27.65 11.17
N SER A 187 3.52 28.07 12.43
CA SER A 187 2.80 27.31 13.45
C SER A 187 1.41 26.89 12.97
N PRO A 188 0.92 25.70 13.36
CA PRO A 188 -0.34 25.17 12.86
C PRO A 188 -1.51 26.03 13.33
N THR A 189 -2.38 26.41 12.40
CA THR A 189 -3.66 27.09 12.67
C THR A 189 -4.67 26.12 13.29
N THR A 190 -4.70 24.88 12.78
CA THR A 190 -5.58 23.82 13.27
C THR A 190 -4.74 22.77 14.00
N PRO A 191 -5.03 22.48 15.28
CA PRO A 191 -4.26 21.50 16.04
C PRO A 191 -4.48 20.08 15.51
N PHE A 192 -3.49 19.21 15.72
CA PHE A 192 -3.61 17.80 15.36
C PHE A 192 -4.60 17.08 16.28
N ASN A 193 -5.55 16.35 15.71
CA ASN A 193 -6.47 15.50 16.47
C ASN A 193 -5.77 14.22 16.96
N LEU A 194 -5.43 14.20 18.26
CA LEU A 194 -4.76 13.09 18.94
C LEU A 194 -5.66 11.91 19.29
N ASP A 195 -6.97 12.03 19.14
CA ASP A 195 -7.88 10.92 19.45
C ASP A 195 -7.65 9.74 18.48
N PRO A 196 -7.80 8.49 18.93
CA PRO A 196 -7.72 7.35 18.03
C PRO A 196 -8.87 7.37 17.01
N ALA A 197 -8.69 6.65 15.90
CA ALA A 197 -9.74 6.54 14.88
C ALA A 197 -10.98 5.84 15.43
N THR A 198 -12.15 6.38 15.14
CA THR A 198 -13.45 5.82 15.53
C THR A 198 -13.73 4.51 14.77
N TYR A 199 -14.64 3.69 15.30
CA TYR A 199 -15.11 2.48 14.62
C TYR A 199 -15.62 2.75 13.19
N ASN A 200 -16.27 3.91 12.97
CA ASN A 200 -16.79 4.30 11.66
C ASN A 200 -15.67 4.63 10.68
N GLU A 201 -14.64 5.36 11.11
CA GLU A 201 -13.46 5.66 10.29
C GLU A 201 -12.71 4.38 9.92
N ILE A 202 -12.48 3.49 10.88
CA ILE A 202 -11.86 2.17 10.68
C ILE A 202 -12.68 1.34 9.69
N THR A 203 -14.00 1.28 9.88
CA THR A 203 -14.88 0.55 8.97
C THR A 203 -14.85 1.14 7.55
N ASN A 204 -14.77 2.47 7.42
CA ASN A 204 -14.66 3.13 6.12
C ASN A 204 -13.33 2.83 5.42
N VAL A 205 -12.22 2.78 6.18
CA VAL A 205 -10.93 2.30 5.66
C VAL A 205 -11.07 0.88 5.13
N ILE A 206 -11.61 -0.05 5.93
CA ILE A 206 -11.80 -1.45 5.55
C ILE A 206 -12.67 -1.57 4.29
N ARG A 207 -13.77 -0.81 4.21
CA ARG A 207 -14.66 -0.81 3.03
C ARG A 207 -13.94 -0.41 1.74
N LYS A 208 -13.06 0.60 1.81
CA LYS A 208 -12.27 1.09 0.67
C LYS A 208 -11.15 0.13 0.24
N MET A 209 -10.66 -0.74 1.12
CA MET A 209 -9.62 -1.71 0.79
C MET A 209 -10.08 -2.71 -0.28
N LYS A 210 -9.17 -3.13 -1.15
CA LYS A 210 -9.44 -4.13 -2.19
C LYS A 210 -9.71 -5.51 -1.55
N PRO A 211 -10.87 -6.15 -1.78
CA PRO A 211 -11.19 -7.45 -1.18
C PRO A 211 -10.21 -8.57 -1.57
N SER A 212 -9.66 -8.50 -2.79
CA SER A 212 -8.69 -9.46 -3.32
C SER A 212 -7.23 -9.10 -3.05
N GLY A 213 -6.98 -8.21 -2.08
CA GLY A 213 -5.62 -7.99 -1.59
C GLY A 213 -5.08 -9.25 -0.94
N SER A 214 -3.86 -9.65 -1.29
CA SER A 214 -3.22 -10.82 -0.71
C SER A 214 -3.03 -10.65 0.82
N PRO A 215 -3.39 -11.66 1.62
CA PRO A 215 -3.13 -11.64 3.06
C PRO A 215 -1.64 -11.77 3.34
N CYS A 216 -1.25 -11.51 4.59
CA CYS A 216 0.08 -11.88 5.05
C CYS A 216 0.17 -13.41 5.12
N PRO A 217 1.27 -14.03 4.62
CA PRO A 217 1.43 -15.47 4.73
C PRO A 217 1.42 -16.03 6.16
N LEU A 218 1.74 -15.19 7.16
CA LEU A 218 1.84 -15.58 8.57
C LEU A 218 0.48 -15.80 9.25
N ASP A 219 -0.53 -14.97 8.94
CA ASP A 219 -1.87 -15.06 9.56
C ASP A 219 -2.96 -15.54 8.60
N GLN A 220 -2.75 -15.39 7.29
CA GLN A 220 -3.73 -15.69 6.24
C GLN A 220 -5.07 -14.93 6.41
N ILE A 221 -5.10 -13.85 7.20
CA ILE A 221 -6.32 -13.06 7.40
C ILE A 221 -6.48 -12.12 6.21
N SER A 222 -7.49 -12.37 5.41
CA SER A 222 -7.80 -11.53 4.24
C SER A 222 -8.76 -10.39 4.58
N VAL A 223 -8.75 -9.35 3.75
CA VAL A 223 -9.62 -8.16 3.90
C VAL A 223 -11.10 -8.54 3.95
N ILE A 224 -11.50 -9.61 3.25
CA ILE A 224 -12.91 -10.04 3.21
C ILE A 224 -13.42 -10.46 4.60
N CYS A 225 -12.56 -11.02 5.46
CA CYS A 225 -12.93 -11.41 6.82
C CYS A 225 -13.40 -10.18 7.61
N LEU A 226 -12.64 -9.08 7.56
CA LEU A 226 -12.99 -7.82 8.22
C LEU A 226 -14.18 -7.12 7.57
N LYS A 227 -14.38 -7.25 6.26
CA LYS A 227 -15.58 -6.71 5.57
C LYS A 227 -16.85 -7.43 6.00
N ARG A 228 -16.79 -8.77 6.12
CA ARG A 228 -17.97 -9.61 6.38
C ARG A 228 -18.30 -9.77 7.86
N SER A 229 -17.33 -9.63 8.75
CA SER A 229 -17.53 -9.80 10.19
C SER A 229 -17.44 -8.48 10.95
N PRO A 230 -18.57 -7.93 11.44
CA PRO A 230 -18.56 -6.77 12.35
C PRO A 230 -17.82 -7.04 13.65
N TYR A 231 -17.94 -8.25 14.21
CA TYR A 231 -17.24 -8.62 15.45
C TYR A 231 -15.73 -8.49 15.32
N LEU A 232 -15.13 -8.93 14.19
CA LEU A 232 -13.71 -8.75 13.95
C LEU A 232 -13.29 -7.28 13.84
N ARG A 233 -14.19 -6.41 13.34
CA ARG A 233 -13.92 -4.96 13.31
C ARG A 233 -13.94 -4.34 14.69
N THR A 234 -14.82 -4.81 15.58
CA THR A 234 -14.86 -4.35 16.97
C THR A 234 -13.55 -4.68 17.68
N TYR A 235 -13.11 -5.94 17.63
CA TYR A 235 -11.82 -6.33 18.22
C TYR A 235 -10.64 -5.58 17.61
N LEU A 236 -10.62 -5.42 16.28
CA LEU A 236 -9.58 -4.63 15.63
C LEU A 236 -9.59 -3.16 16.10
N THR A 237 -10.76 -2.59 16.35
CA THR A 237 -10.88 -1.22 16.85
C THR A 237 -10.28 -1.09 18.25
N GLU A 238 -10.56 -2.04 19.14
CA GLU A 238 -9.97 -2.09 20.48
C GLU A 238 -8.44 -2.20 20.41
N ILE A 239 -7.91 -3.08 19.56
CA ILE A 239 -6.46 -3.22 19.36
C ILE A 239 -5.84 -1.92 18.84
N ILE A 240 -6.48 -1.26 17.87
CA ILE A 240 -6.02 0.03 17.33
C ILE A 240 -6.01 1.10 18.43
N HIS A 241 -7.04 1.15 19.27
CA HIS A 241 -7.13 2.12 20.36
C HIS A 241 -6.03 1.91 21.40
N VAL A 242 -5.76 0.66 21.78
CA VAL A 242 -4.68 0.31 22.70
C VAL A 242 -3.31 0.66 22.10
N ALA A 243 -3.07 0.33 20.83
CA ALA A 243 -1.81 0.66 20.17
C ALA A 243 -1.61 2.19 20.07
N TRP A 244 -2.69 2.93 19.83
CA TRP A 244 -2.68 4.38 19.72
C TRP A 244 -2.41 5.05 21.07
N SER A 245 -3.12 4.66 22.14
CA SER A 245 -2.98 5.26 23.46
C SER A 245 -1.65 4.93 24.14
N SER A 246 -1.14 3.73 23.93
CA SER A 246 0.17 3.32 24.46
C SER A 246 1.36 3.90 23.68
N GLY A 247 1.15 4.37 22.44
CA GLY A 247 2.24 4.74 21.53
C GLY A 247 3.05 3.54 21.01
N ILE A 248 2.61 2.30 21.29
CA ILE A 248 3.35 1.07 21.00
C ILE A 248 2.55 0.22 20.02
N ALA A 249 3.16 -0.08 18.88
CA ALA A 249 2.61 -1.03 17.92
C ALA A 249 2.79 -2.48 18.39
N PRO A 250 1.77 -3.35 18.25
CA PRO A 250 1.88 -4.78 18.52
C PRO A 250 3.09 -5.43 17.86
N SER A 251 3.75 -6.35 18.56
CA SER A 251 4.94 -7.07 18.07
C SER A 251 4.71 -7.79 16.74
N GLU A 252 3.51 -8.32 16.54
CA GLU A 252 3.08 -9.04 15.35
C GLU A 252 3.04 -8.10 14.14
N TRP A 253 2.67 -6.84 14.34
CA TRP A 253 2.65 -5.85 13.26
C TRP A 253 4.07 -5.49 12.79
N LYS A 254 5.08 -5.77 13.60
CA LYS A 254 6.49 -5.57 13.25
C LYS A 254 7.07 -6.77 12.50
N LYS A 255 6.24 -7.71 12.05
CA LYS A 255 6.64 -8.86 11.23
C LYS A 255 5.94 -8.81 9.89
N ALA A 256 6.58 -9.30 8.85
CA ALA A 256 5.95 -9.48 7.54
C ALA A 256 6.66 -10.56 6.71
N CYS A 257 6.09 -10.86 5.54
CA CYS A 257 6.75 -11.71 4.56
C CYS A 257 7.00 -10.93 3.27
N THR A 258 8.21 -11.00 2.75
CA THR A 258 8.57 -10.41 1.46
C THR A 258 8.51 -11.47 0.37
N ILE A 259 7.74 -11.21 -0.68
CA ILE A 259 7.73 -12.00 -1.91
C ILE A 259 8.55 -11.30 -3.00
N LEU A 260 9.06 -12.06 -3.95
CA LEU A 260 9.92 -11.54 -5.02
C LEU A 260 9.19 -11.51 -6.36
N ILE A 261 9.13 -10.34 -6.99
CA ILE A 261 8.56 -10.15 -8.32
C ILE A 261 9.68 -9.86 -9.32
N HIS A 262 9.85 -10.71 -10.33
CA HIS A 262 10.90 -10.52 -11.33
C HIS A 262 10.77 -9.18 -12.05
N LYS A 263 11.85 -8.40 -12.06
CA LYS A 263 11.94 -7.10 -12.73
C LYS A 263 12.36 -7.29 -14.19
N LYS A 264 13.53 -7.90 -14.42
CA LYS A 264 14.21 -8.08 -15.72
C LYS A 264 15.41 -9.02 -15.56
N ASP A 265 16.04 -9.38 -16.68
CA ASP A 265 17.32 -10.11 -16.72
C ASP A 265 17.22 -11.52 -16.08
N GLU A 266 18.36 -12.12 -15.72
CA GLU A 266 18.45 -13.49 -15.21
C GLU A 266 17.84 -13.66 -13.81
N THR A 267 17.34 -14.86 -13.52
CA THR A 267 16.58 -15.19 -12.28
C THR A 267 17.46 -15.68 -11.12
N ASP A 268 18.76 -15.81 -11.34
CA ASP A 268 19.77 -16.24 -10.38
C ASP A 268 20.38 -15.08 -9.57
N ASN A 269 20.11 -13.84 -9.97
CA ASN A 269 20.55 -12.66 -9.24
C ASN A 269 19.38 -12.04 -8.44
N PRO A 270 19.45 -11.98 -7.09
CA PRO A 270 18.44 -11.33 -6.25
C PRO A 270 18.15 -9.87 -6.59
N SER A 271 19.12 -9.10 -7.12
CA SER A 271 18.90 -7.69 -7.50
C SER A 271 17.93 -7.49 -8.67
N ASN A 272 17.69 -8.56 -9.42
CA ASN A 272 16.77 -8.58 -10.56
C ASN A 272 15.32 -8.78 -10.15
N PHE A 273 15.05 -8.89 -8.85
CA PHE A 273 13.71 -9.00 -8.28
C PHE A 273 13.33 -7.74 -7.51
N ARG A 274 12.05 -7.39 -7.56
CA ARG A 274 11.44 -6.41 -6.68
C ARG A 274 10.95 -7.13 -5.42
N PRO A 275 11.47 -6.79 -4.23
CA PRO A 275 10.90 -7.26 -2.99
C PRO A 275 9.57 -6.54 -2.73
N ILE A 276 8.50 -7.30 -2.51
CA ILE A 276 7.19 -6.78 -2.10
C ILE A 276 6.83 -7.38 -0.76
N THR A 277 6.77 -6.54 0.27
CA THR A 277 6.43 -6.95 1.64
C THR A 277 4.92 -7.03 1.82
N LEU A 278 4.45 -8.20 2.25
CA LEU A 278 3.07 -8.51 2.57
C LEU A 278 2.85 -8.39 4.08
N GLU A 279 2.35 -7.24 4.49
CA GLU A 279 2.01 -6.95 5.89
C GLU A 279 0.64 -7.52 6.30
N TYR A 280 0.47 -7.70 7.61
CA TYR A 280 -0.79 -8.01 8.27
C TYR A 280 -1.90 -7.03 7.86
N VAL A 281 -3.10 -7.54 7.61
CA VAL A 281 -4.25 -6.68 7.28
C VAL A 281 -4.61 -5.72 8.42
N PRO A 282 -4.61 -6.13 9.71
CA PRO A 282 -4.74 -5.20 10.84
C PRO A 282 -3.77 -4.00 10.79
N LEU A 283 -2.48 -4.24 10.51
CA LEU A 283 -1.48 -3.19 10.38
C LEU A 283 -1.85 -2.23 9.23
N LYS A 284 -2.24 -2.74 8.06
CA LYS A 284 -2.65 -1.90 6.91
C LYS A 284 -3.85 -1.01 7.23
N VAL A 285 -4.79 -1.50 8.05
CA VAL A 285 -5.95 -0.72 8.50
C VAL A 285 -5.48 0.39 9.44
N PHE A 286 -4.63 0.04 10.41
CA PHE A 286 -4.06 0.98 11.36
C PHE A 286 -3.26 2.10 10.68
N THR A 287 -2.29 1.76 9.83
CA THR A 287 -1.47 2.75 9.11
C THR A 287 -2.29 3.60 8.15
N SER A 288 -3.39 3.05 7.61
CA SER A 288 -4.33 3.84 6.82
C SER A 288 -5.11 4.86 7.66
N CYS A 289 -5.49 4.52 8.89
CA CYS A 289 -6.13 5.46 9.81
C CYS A 289 -5.15 6.58 10.21
N LEU A 290 -3.92 6.19 10.56
CA LEU A 290 -2.84 7.11 10.90
C LEU A 290 -2.53 8.07 9.75
N ARG A 291 -2.37 7.54 8.53
CA ARG A 291 -2.18 8.34 7.31
C ARG A 291 -3.32 9.33 7.11
N ASN A 292 -4.58 8.92 7.29
CA ASN A 292 -5.71 9.82 7.07
C ASN A 292 -5.68 11.01 8.05
N LYS A 293 -5.35 10.78 9.32
CA LYS A 293 -5.22 11.84 10.34
C LYS A 293 -4.06 12.79 10.04
N ILE A 294 -2.88 12.24 9.70
CA ILE A 294 -1.72 13.05 9.30
C ILE A 294 -2.04 13.88 8.06
N PHE A 295 -2.62 13.26 7.04
CA PHE A 295 -2.95 13.95 5.80
C PHE A 295 -3.98 15.07 6.01
N ALA A 296 -4.99 14.85 6.85
CA ALA A 296 -5.98 15.89 7.20
C ALA A 296 -5.30 17.08 7.86
N PHE A 297 -4.47 16.84 8.89
CA PHE A 297 -3.72 17.90 9.57
C PHE A 297 -2.79 18.68 8.62
N LEU A 298 -2.04 17.98 7.77
CA LEU A 298 -1.14 18.62 6.79
C LEU A 298 -1.91 19.45 5.76
N SER A 299 -3.11 19.00 5.36
CA SER A 299 -3.95 19.70 4.39
C SER A 299 -4.63 20.93 5.01
N GLU A 300 -5.18 20.81 6.21
CA GLU A 300 -5.85 21.91 6.92
C GLU A 300 -4.90 23.06 7.26
N ASN A 301 -3.61 22.75 7.46
CA ASN A 301 -2.57 23.74 7.74
C ASN A 301 -1.78 24.20 6.49
N ASN A 302 -2.17 23.76 5.29
CA ASN A 302 -1.49 24.07 4.02
C ASN A 302 0.01 23.70 4.01
N TYR A 303 0.39 22.62 4.68
CA TYR A 303 1.76 22.11 4.69
C TYR A 303 2.09 21.22 3.48
N ILE A 304 1.10 20.89 2.65
CA ILE A 304 1.28 20.21 1.37
C ILE A 304 0.82 21.15 0.25
N GLU A 305 1.72 21.41 -0.71
CA GLU A 305 1.40 22.15 -1.93
C GLU A 305 0.66 21.25 -2.92
N HIS A 306 -0.67 21.22 -2.85
CA HIS A 306 -1.52 20.38 -3.70
C HIS A 306 -1.48 20.73 -5.19
N ASP A 307 -0.93 21.89 -5.56
CA ASP A 307 -0.73 22.29 -6.96
C ASP A 307 0.45 21.57 -7.62
N ILE A 308 1.47 21.22 -6.82
CA ILE A 308 2.69 20.54 -7.30
C ILE A 308 2.65 19.05 -6.94
N GLN A 309 2.31 18.73 -5.70
CA GLN A 309 2.28 17.36 -5.21
C GLN A 309 0.93 16.70 -5.47
N LYS A 310 0.84 16.00 -6.60
CA LYS A 310 -0.35 15.20 -6.95
C LYS A 310 -0.18 13.70 -6.68
N GLY A 311 1.06 13.24 -6.47
CA GLY A 311 1.36 11.85 -6.17
C GLY A 311 0.92 11.47 -4.76
N PHE A 312 0.24 10.33 -4.61
CA PHE A 312 -0.29 9.83 -3.33
C PHE A 312 -1.31 10.77 -2.63
N THR A 313 -1.81 11.79 -3.32
CA THR A 313 -2.85 12.70 -2.84
C THR A 313 -4.24 12.07 -3.08
N PRO A 314 -5.10 11.94 -2.04
CA PRO A 314 -6.43 11.37 -2.18
C PRO A 314 -7.31 12.21 -3.11
N ASN A 315 -8.14 11.53 -3.90
CA ASN A 315 -9.12 12.13 -4.82
C ASN A 315 -8.54 13.00 -5.94
N VAL A 316 -7.23 12.91 -6.21
CA VAL A 316 -6.57 13.66 -7.30
C VAL A 316 -6.11 12.71 -8.40
N ALA A 317 -6.49 13.00 -9.65
CA ALA A 317 -6.07 12.24 -10.83
C ALA A 317 -4.69 12.72 -11.35
N GLY A 318 -3.69 12.75 -10.46
CA GLY A 318 -2.43 13.46 -10.68
C GLY A 318 -1.66 13.07 -11.94
N THR A 319 -1.61 11.78 -12.27
CA THR A 319 -0.93 11.30 -13.49
C THR A 319 -1.57 11.87 -14.76
N VAL A 320 -2.90 11.90 -14.82
CA VAL A 320 -3.62 12.40 -15.99
C VAL A 320 -3.43 13.91 -16.12
N GLU A 321 -3.59 14.63 -15.01
CA GLU A 321 -3.43 16.09 -14.95
C GLU A 321 -2.02 16.50 -15.37
N HIS A 322 -0.97 15.95 -14.75
CA HIS A 322 0.42 16.28 -15.09
C HIS A 322 0.80 15.89 -16.51
N THR A 323 0.30 14.76 -17.02
CA THR A 323 0.55 14.35 -18.41
C THR A 323 -0.11 15.31 -19.40
N ALA A 324 -1.36 15.73 -19.13
CA ALA A 324 -2.07 16.71 -19.95
C ALA A 324 -1.38 18.09 -19.89
N HIS A 325 -0.94 18.51 -18.70
CA HIS A 325 -0.18 19.75 -18.51
C HIS A 325 1.13 19.74 -19.32
N MET A 326 1.89 18.64 -19.24
CA MET A 326 3.13 18.48 -20.00
C MET A 326 2.86 18.50 -21.51
N ALA A 327 1.83 17.80 -21.98
CA ALA A 327 1.44 17.81 -23.39
C ALA A 327 1.03 19.21 -23.87
N HIS A 328 0.31 19.96 -23.04
CA HIS A 328 -0.06 21.35 -23.31
C HIS A 328 1.19 22.23 -23.46
N ILE A 329 2.13 22.17 -22.50
CA ILE A 329 3.38 22.94 -22.54
C ILE A 329 4.18 22.64 -23.81
N ILE A 330 4.32 21.36 -24.17
CA ILE A 330 5.00 20.91 -25.39
C ILE A 330 4.31 21.49 -26.63
N ASN A 331 2.98 21.42 -26.70
CA ASN A 331 2.23 21.92 -27.85
C ASN A 331 2.30 23.45 -27.98
N THR A 332 2.20 24.18 -26.86
CA THR A 332 2.33 25.64 -26.83
C THR A 332 3.71 26.09 -27.28
N ALA A 333 4.78 25.40 -26.85
CA ALA A 333 6.14 25.69 -27.30
C ALA A 333 6.30 25.49 -28.82
N ARG A 334 5.72 24.41 -29.37
CA ARG A 334 5.69 24.14 -30.82
C ARG A 334 4.95 25.25 -31.58
N ILE A 335 3.74 25.60 -31.17
CA ILE A 335 2.93 26.64 -31.83
C ILE A 335 3.65 27.99 -31.81
N LYS A 336 4.26 28.35 -30.68
CA LYS A 336 4.96 29.63 -30.50
C LYS A 336 6.40 29.62 -31.04
N GLN A 337 6.86 28.51 -31.62
CA GLN A 337 8.24 28.34 -32.11
C GLN A 337 9.29 28.70 -31.05
N ARG A 338 9.07 28.26 -29.81
CA ARG A 338 10.01 28.49 -28.69
C ARG A 338 10.73 27.21 -28.35
N SER A 339 12.01 27.35 -27.96
CA SER A 339 12.77 26.26 -27.36
C SER A 339 12.17 25.88 -26.00
N LEU A 340 12.04 24.57 -25.76
CA LEU A 340 11.56 24.01 -24.51
C LEU A 340 12.57 22.98 -24.02
N VAL A 341 12.97 23.09 -22.75
CA VAL A 341 13.80 22.10 -22.06
C VAL A 341 12.93 21.43 -21.00
N ILE A 342 12.87 20.09 -21.03
CA ILE A 342 12.17 19.28 -20.04
C ILE A 342 13.20 18.44 -19.29
N THR A 343 13.24 18.60 -17.97
CA THR A 343 14.12 17.81 -17.10
C THR A 343 13.26 16.80 -16.34
N LEU A 344 13.54 15.52 -16.54
CA LEU A 344 12.88 14.43 -15.82
C LEU A 344 13.85 13.88 -14.78
N LEU A 345 13.46 13.98 -13.50
CA LEU A 345 14.25 13.50 -12.37
C LEU A 345 13.61 12.23 -11.81
N ASP A 346 14.40 11.19 -11.62
CA ASP A 346 14.00 9.95 -10.97
C ASP A 346 14.95 9.62 -9.82
N LEU A 347 14.39 9.26 -8.68
CA LEU A 347 15.17 8.91 -7.49
C LEU A 347 15.51 7.41 -7.53
N LYS A 348 16.79 7.10 -7.55
CA LYS A 348 17.27 5.72 -7.43
C LYS A 348 16.81 5.15 -6.09
N ASN A 349 16.15 3.99 -6.11
CA ASN A 349 15.77 3.23 -4.92
C ASN A 349 15.14 4.07 -3.79
N ALA A 350 14.19 4.94 -4.14
CA ALA A 350 13.65 5.96 -3.22
C ALA A 350 13.18 5.42 -1.85
N PHE A 351 12.62 4.22 -1.77
CA PHE A 351 12.18 3.61 -0.50
C PHE A 351 13.30 2.90 0.26
N GLY A 352 14.28 2.31 -0.43
CA GLY A 352 15.37 1.58 0.21
C GLY A 352 16.53 2.46 0.67
N GLU A 353 16.67 3.67 0.12
CA GLU A 353 17.70 4.64 0.52
C GLU A 353 17.22 5.61 1.60
N LEU A 354 15.92 5.62 1.93
CA LEU A 354 15.36 6.57 2.87
C LEU A 354 15.65 6.16 4.32
N HIS A 355 16.39 7.01 5.03
CA HIS A 355 16.78 6.75 6.41
C HIS A 355 15.62 7.00 7.38
N HIS A 356 15.37 6.07 8.34
CA HIS A 356 14.28 6.23 9.30
C HIS A 356 14.40 7.52 10.15
N ASN A 357 15.62 7.89 10.56
CA ASN A 357 15.86 9.17 11.25
C ASN A 357 15.43 10.41 10.44
N LEU A 358 15.50 10.36 9.11
CA LEU A 358 15.02 11.44 8.25
C LEU A 358 13.48 11.55 8.30
N ILE A 359 12.76 10.43 8.36
CA ILE A 359 11.29 10.42 8.52
C ILE A 359 10.91 11.20 9.78
N TYR A 360 11.56 10.91 10.92
CA TYR A 360 11.26 11.58 12.18
C TYR A 360 11.52 13.09 12.11
N LYS A 361 12.64 13.48 11.48
CA LYS A 361 12.97 14.90 11.32
C LYS A 361 12.00 15.64 10.41
N VAL A 362 11.52 14.97 9.35
CA VAL A 362 10.49 15.51 8.46
C VAL A 362 9.15 15.64 9.20
N LEU A 363 8.76 14.67 10.03
CA LEU A 363 7.52 14.77 10.81
C LEU A 363 7.57 15.93 11.83
N GLN A 364 8.68 16.09 12.54
CA GLN A 364 8.92 17.23 13.44
C GLN A 364 8.88 18.57 12.69
N TYR A 365 9.50 18.61 11.51
CA TYR A 365 9.51 19.78 10.65
C TYR A 365 8.09 20.21 10.19
N HIS A 366 7.17 19.26 10.02
CA HIS A 366 5.77 19.53 9.70
C HIS A 366 4.87 19.69 10.96
N HIS A 367 5.45 19.90 12.14
CA HIS A 367 4.72 20.08 13.40
C HIS A 367 3.80 18.89 13.78
N ILE A 368 4.15 17.66 13.37
CA ILE A 368 3.44 16.46 13.83
C ILE A 368 3.78 16.23 15.32
N PRO A 369 2.77 16.04 16.19
CA PRO A 369 3.00 15.86 17.62
C PRO A 369 3.88 14.65 17.96
N ASP A 370 4.65 14.77 19.04
CA ASP A 370 5.56 13.72 19.49
C ASP A 370 4.90 12.36 19.76
N PRO A 371 3.70 12.26 20.37
CA PRO A 371 3.03 10.96 20.55
C PRO A 371 2.83 10.20 19.23
N ILE A 372 2.55 10.92 18.14
CA ILE A 372 2.39 10.33 16.81
C ILE A 372 3.74 9.96 16.20
N ASN A 373 4.77 10.78 16.43
CA ASN A 373 6.14 10.47 16.01
C ASN A 373 6.67 9.20 16.69
N GLU A 374 6.43 9.04 18.00
CA GLU A 374 6.79 7.84 18.75
C GLU A 374 6.04 6.60 18.24
N LEU A 375 4.75 6.74 17.95
CA LEU A 375 3.94 5.66 17.39
C LEU A 375 4.48 5.19 16.02
N ILE A 376 4.85 6.13 15.15
CA ILE A 376 5.50 5.83 13.87
C ILE A 376 6.88 5.19 14.11
N ARG A 377 7.66 5.71 15.06
CA ARG A 377 8.95 5.12 15.43
C ARG A 377 8.80 3.67 15.87
N SER A 378 7.82 3.38 16.73
CA SER A 378 7.53 2.03 17.15
C SER A 378 7.21 1.09 15.98
N LEU A 379 6.55 1.56 14.91
CA LEU A 379 6.28 0.73 13.72
C LEU A 379 7.54 0.33 12.97
N TYR A 380 8.53 1.23 12.87
CA TYR A 380 9.78 0.97 12.14
C TYR A 380 10.86 0.28 12.99
N THR A 381 10.83 0.44 14.32
CA THR A 381 11.80 -0.18 15.21
C THR A 381 11.65 -1.69 15.26
N ASN A 382 12.74 -2.43 15.02
CA ASN A 382 12.79 -3.89 15.02
C ASN A 382 11.77 -4.53 14.08
N PHE A 383 11.47 -3.89 12.95
CA PHE A 383 10.64 -4.49 11.92
C PHE A 383 11.40 -5.66 11.28
N GLN A 384 10.76 -6.81 11.18
CA GLN A 384 11.35 -8.03 10.65
C GLN A 384 10.59 -8.53 9.43
N THR A 385 11.32 -9.00 8.43
CA THR A 385 10.71 -9.64 7.26
C THR A 385 11.37 -10.96 6.94
N SER A 386 10.57 -11.95 6.55
CA SER A 386 11.05 -13.23 6.02
C SER A 386 10.81 -13.28 4.51
N ILE A 387 11.82 -13.67 3.74
CA ILE A 387 11.68 -13.78 2.28
C ILE A 387 11.11 -15.15 1.93
N ILE A 388 9.95 -15.14 1.30
CA ILE A 388 9.25 -16.35 0.89
C ILE A 388 9.35 -16.51 -0.63
N THR A 389 9.82 -17.67 -1.04
CA THR A 389 9.80 -18.15 -2.42
C THR A 389 9.04 -19.47 -2.49
N GLU A 390 8.77 -20.00 -3.69
CA GLU A 390 8.15 -21.32 -3.82
C GLU A 390 9.02 -22.46 -3.25
N LYS A 391 10.34 -22.27 -3.24
CA LYS A 391 11.30 -23.32 -2.87
C LYS A 391 11.74 -23.25 -1.40
N PHE A 392 11.74 -22.08 -0.81
CA PHE A 392 12.23 -21.87 0.56
C PHE A 392 11.63 -20.64 1.22
N SER A 393 11.70 -20.64 2.55
CA SER A 393 11.47 -19.47 3.41
C SER A 393 12.78 -19.11 4.11
N ALA A 394 13.22 -17.87 3.99
CA ALA A 394 14.41 -17.37 4.68
C ALA A 394 14.09 -17.06 6.16
N PRO A 395 15.08 -17.12 7.07
CA PRO A 395 14.90 -16.63 8.42
C PRO A 395 14.50 -15.14 8.42
N PHE A 396 13.91 -14.68 9.51
CA PHE A 396 13.57 -13.26 9.66
C PHE A 396 14.83 -12.40 9.64
N ILE A 397 14.81 -11.38 8.79
CA ILE A 397 15.82 -10.33 8.66
C ILE A 397 15.25 -9.08 9.31
N THR A 398 16.05 -8.41 10.15
CA THR A 398 15.68 -7.13 10.78
C THR A 398 16.25 -5.97 9.97
#